data_AF-A6HGZ9-F1
#
_entry.id   AF-A6HGZ9-F1
#
_cell.length_a   1.000
_cell.length_b   1.000
_cell.length_c   1.000
_cell.angle_alpha   90.00
_cell.angle_beta   90.00
_cell.angle_gamma   90.00
#
_symmetry.space_group_name_H-M   'P 1'
#
loop_
_entity.id
_entity.type
_entity.pdbx_description
1 polymer ?
#
loop_
_entity_poly.entity_id
_entity_poly.type
_entity_poly.pdbx_seq_one_letter_code
_entity_poly.pdbx_strand_id
1 'polypeptide(L)'
;MALDLASLTSVQAFATAFLSSEPRLDILIHNAGISSCGRTRETFNLLLRVNHVGPFLLTHLLLPRLRSCAPSRVVIVSSAAHRRGRLDFTRLDCPVVGWQQELRAYADSKLANVLFARELATQLEGTGVTCYAAHPGPVNSELFLRHLPGWLRPILRPLAWLVLRAPQGGAQTPPVLRSAGGH
;
A
#
# COMPACT_ATOMS: atom_id res chain seq x y z
N MET A 1 14.80 13.56 5.77
CA MET A 1 15.15 12.18 5.37
C MET A 1 14.53 11.89 4.02
N ALA A 2 15.28 11.33 3.09
CA ALA A 2 14.74 10.90 1.79
C ALA A 2 14.41 9.40 1.83
N LEU A 3 13.35 8.99 1.14
CA LEU A 3 12.93 7.60 1.04
C LEU A 3 12.62 7.27 -0.42
N ASP A 4 13.40 6.35 -0.99
CA ASP A 4 13.12 5.71 -2.26
C ASP A 4 12.80 4.23 -2.03
N LEU A 5 11.56 3.83 -2.27
CA LEU A 5 11.09 2.45 -2.10
C LEU A 5 11.63 1.49 -3.15
N ALA A 6 12.19 1.98 -4.27
CA ALA A 6 12.89 1.15 -5.24
C ALA A 6 14.27 0.68 -4.71
N SER A 7 14.88 1.46 -3.82
CA SER A 7 16.22 1.21 -3.26
C SER A 7 16.15 0.68 -1.84
N LEU A 8 16.48 -0.60 -1.63
CA LEU A 8 16.48 -1.19 -0.28
C LEU A 8 17.49 -0.51 0.66
N THR A 9 18.61 -0.01 0.13
CA THR A 9 19.58 0.78 0.88
C THR A 9 18.98 2.11 1.33
N SER A 10 18.17 2.77 0.48
CA SER A 10 17.44 3.98 0.87
C SER A 10 16.42 3.69 1.96
N VAL A 11 15.69 2.57 1.86
CA VAL A 11 14.73 2.12 2.89
C VAL A 11 15.42 1.90 4.24
N GLN A 12 16.56 1.21 4.25
CA GLN A 12 17.34 0.98 5.46
C GLN A 12 17.85 2.29 6.07
N ALA A 13 18.47 3.15 5.25
CA ALA A 13 18.97 4.44 5.69
C ALA A 13 17.87 5.33 6.27
N PHE A 14 16.69 5.35 5.62
CA PHE A 14 15.51 6.06 6.14
C PHE A 14 15.07 5.50 7.49
N ALA A 15 14.93 4.17 7.62
CA ALA A 15 14.50 3.56 8.87
C ALA A 15 15.47 3.85 10.01
N THR A 16 16.78 3.74 9.78
CA THR A 16 17.81 4.08 10.77
C THR A 16 17.71 5.54 11.20
N ALA A 17 17.59 6.47 10.24
CA ALA A 17 17.47 7.90 10.54
C ALA A 17 16.17 8.22 11.28
N PHE A 18 15.06 7.60 10.90
CA PHE A 18 13.77 7.78 11.57
C PHE A 18 13.84 7.28 13.02
N LEU A 19 14.39 6.09 13.24
CA LEU A 19 14.52 5.51 14.58
C LEU A 19 15.42 6.34 15.51
N SER A 20 16.44 7.01 14.98
CA SER A 20 17.36 7.83 15.78
C SER A 20 16.83 9.21 16.14
N SER A 21 15.85 9.74 15.40
CA SER A 21 15.40 11.13 15.53
C SER A 21 13.97 11.26 16.02
N GLU A 22 13.08 10.38 15.58
CA GLU A 22 11.69 10.42 15.99
C GLU A 22 11.51 9.51 17.20
N PRO A 23 10.95 9.96 18.33
CA PRO A 23 10.77 9.11 19.50
C PRO A 23 9.52 8.22 19.40
N ARG A 24 8.58 8.53 18.49
CA ARG A 24 7.24 7.93 18.46
C ARG A 24 6.78 7.59 17.05
N LEU A 25 6.05 6.48 16.90
CA LEU A 25 5.38 6.08 15.65
C LEU A 25 4.05 5.40 15.97
N ASP A 26 2.97 6.17 15.89
CA ASP A 26 1.62 5.65 16.15
C ASP A 26 0.96 5.07 14.88
N ILE A 27 1.29 5.61 13.71
CA ILE A 27 0.66 5.23 12.44
C ILE A 27 1.70 5.18 11.33
N LEU A 28 1.77 4.05 10.63
CA LEU A 28 2.54 3.87 9.40
C LEU A 28 1.58 3.61 8.23
N ILE A 29 1.64 4.45 7.19
CA ILE A 29 0.76 4.32 6.01
C ILE A 29 1.60 4.08 4.75
N HIS A 30 1.46 2.90 4.17
CA HIS A 30 2.03 2.55 2.87
C HIS A 30 1.08 2.97 1.76
N ASN A 31 1.10 4.25 1.42
CA ASN A 31 0.33 4.84 0.32
C ASN A 31 1.13 4.96 -0.98
N ALA A 32 2.45 5.15 -0.89
CA ALA A 32 3.30 5.31 -2.06
C ALA A 32 3.27 4.05 -2.95
N GLY A 33 3.16 4.25 -4.27
CA GLY A 33 3.12 3.16 -5.24
C GLY A 33 3.04 3.66 -6.68
N ILE A 34 3.42 2.78 -7.60
CA ILE A 34 3.42 2.99 -9.05
C ILE A 34 2.51 1.97 -9.74
N SER A 35 2.09 2.28 -10.96
CA SER A 35 1.24 1.42 -11.80
C SER A 35 1.83 1.06 -13.15
N SER A 36 3.00 1.62 -13.46
CA SER A 36 3.74 1.38 -14.69
C SER A 36 5.22 1.64 -14.41
N CYS A 37 6.10 0.91 -15.10
CA CYS A 37 7.55 1.15 -15.07
C CYS A 37 7.94 2.42 -15.83
N GLY A 38 7.03 2.99 -16.64
CA GLY A 38 7.35 4.13 -17.50
C GLY A 38 8.45 3.80 -18.51
N ARG A 39 9.47 4.65 -18.60
CA ARG A 39 10.65 4.42 -19.46
C ARG A 39 11.81 3.74 -18.70
N THR A 40 11.64 3.52 -17.41
CA THR A 40 12.66 2.95 -16.54
C THR A 40 12.77 1.46 -16.81
N ARG A 41 13.99 0.99 -17.06
CA ARG A 41 14.29 -0.43 -17.25
C ARG A 41 15.18 -0.88 -16.10
N GLU A 42 14.55 -1.50 -15.12
CA GLU A 42 15.26 -2.17 -14.04
C GLU A 42 15.52 -3.63 -14.40
N THR A 43 16.54 -4.21 -13.79
CA THR A 43 16.81 -5.66 -13.87
C THR A 43 15.85 -6.48 -13.00
N PHE A 44 15.00 -5.81 -12.23
CA PHE A 44 14.02 -6.40 -11.32
C PHE A 44 12.60 -5.92 -11.60
N ASN A 45 11.62 -6.56 -10.94
CA ASN A 45 10.23 -6.13 -10.99
C ASN A 45 10.03 -4.82 -10.20
N LEU A 46 10.15 -3.69 -10.89
CA LEU A 46 10.04 -2.36 -10.27
C LEU A 46 8.68 -2.13 -9.59
N LEU A 47 7.57 -2.59 -10.17
CA LEU A 47 6.24 -2.45 -9.55
C LEU A 47 6.17 -3.20 -8.23
N LEU A 48 6.62 -4.45 -8.19
CA LEU A 48 6.64 -5.24 -6.97
C LEU A 48 7.61 -4.64 -5.94
N ARG A 49 8.79 -4.18 -6.39
CA ARG A 49 9.79 -3.55 -5.53
C ARG A 49 9.22 -2.35 -4.80
N VAL A 50 8.66 -1.39 -5.54
CA VAL A 50 8.14 -0.13 -4.98
C VAL A 50 6.85 -0.35 -4.20
N ASN A 51 5.91 -1.12 -4.74
CA ASN A 51 4.58 -1.23 -4.14
C ASN A 51 4.53 -2.17 -2.94
N HIS A 52 5.47 -3.13 -2.85
CA HIS A 52 5.42 -4.21 -1.87
C HIS A 52 6.75 -4.44 -1.14
N VAL A 53 7.86 -4.72 -1.84
CA VAL A 53 9.11 -5.15 -1.16
C VAL A 53 9.71 -4.04 -0.31
N GLY A 54 9.77 -2.81 -0.81
CA GLY A 54 10.22 -1.65 -0.04
C GLY A 54 9.36 -1.41 1.20
N PRO A 55 8.02 -1.29 1.06
CA PRO A 55 7.09 -1.21 2.19
C PRO A 55 7.20 -2.37 3.20
N PHE A 56 7.37 -3.60 2.71
CA PHE A 56 7.57 -4.78 3.54
C PHE A 56 8.81 -4.62 4.41
N LEU A 57 9.97 -4.32 3.80
CA LEU A 57 11.22 -4.10 4.52
C LEU A 57 11.10 -2.95 5.53
N LEU A 58 10.54 -1.81 5.10
CA LEU A 58 10.34 -0.64 5.95
C LEU A 58 9.51 -0.97 7.20
N THR A 59 8.43 -1.74 7.03
CA THR A 59 7.57 -2.15 8.14
C THR A 59 8.32 -3.00 9.15
N HIS A 60 9.10 -3.98 8.68
CA HIS A 60 9.86 -4.85 9.57
C HIS A 60 10.96 -4.09 10.33
N LEU A 61 11.62 -3.12 9.69
CA LEU A 61 12.61 -2.27 10.34
C LEU A 61 11.99 -1.35 11.40
N LEU A 62 10.78 -0.84 11.17
CA LEU A 62 10.09 0.06 12.10
C LEU A 62 9.22 -0.67 13.14
N LEU A 63 9.09 -1.99 13.03
CA LEU A 63 8.27 -2.82 13.92
C LEU A 63 8.61 -2.67 15.41
N PRO A 64 9.90 -2.60 15.82
CA PRO A 64 10.24 -2.37 17.23
C PRO A 64 9.66 -1.05 17.76
N ARG A 65 9.71 0.03 16.96
CA ARG A 65 9.14 1.31 17.34
C ARG A 65 7.62 1.26 17.43
N LEU A 66 6.96 0.67 16.44
CA LEU A 66 5.50 0.48 16.45
C LEU A 66 5.03 -0.26 17.72
N ARG A 67 5.74 -1.32 18.12
CA ARG A 67 5.45 -2.07 19.35
C ARG A 67 5.68 -1.24 20.62
N SER A 68 6.79 -0.50 20.69
CA SER A 68 7.07 0.37 21.84
C SER A 68 6.07 1.52 22.00
N CYS A 69 5.43 1.94 20.90
CA CYS A 69 4.44 3.01 20.86
C CYS A 69 3.00 2.47 20.82
N ALA A 70 2.77 1.19 21.15
CA ALA A 70 1.43 0.63 21.15
C ALA A 70 0.49 1.44 22.09
N PRO A 71 -0.78 1.67 21.70
CA PRO A 71 -1.43 1.16 20.50
C PRO A 71 -1.02 1.89 19.22
N SER A 72 -0.63 1.14 18.19
CA SER A 72 -0.20 1.69 16.90
C SER A 72 -0.81 0.93 15.71
N ARG A 73 -0.72 1.50 14.51
CA ARG A 73 -1.41 0.97 13.31
C ARG A 73 -0.53 1.01 12.07
N VAL A 74 -0.63 -0.04 11.27
CA VAL A 74 -0.06 -0.11 9.92
C VAL A 74 -1.19 -0.19 8.91
N VAL A 75 -1.22 0.72 7.93
CA VAL A 75 -2.22 0.73 6.87
C VAL A 75 -1.52 0.53 5.53
N ILE A 76 -1.90 -0.50 4.80
CA ILE A 76 -1.32 -0.83 3.49
C ILE A 76 -2.36 -0.56 2.41
N VAL A 77 -2.02 0.33 1.46
CA VAL A 77 -2.92 0.68 0.36
C VAL A 77 -2.82 -0.35 -0.77
N SER A 78 -3.92 -1.10 -0.96
CA SER A 78 -4.13 -2.01 -2.07
C SER A 78 -5.08 -1.40 -3.13
N SER A 79 -5.57 -2.23 -4.06
CA SER A 79 -6.45 -1.86 -5.18
C SER A 79 -7.33 -3.05 -5.55
N ALA A 80 -8.46 -2.82 -6.20
CA ALA A 80 -9.31 -3.89 -6.75
C ALA A 80 -8.55 -4.82 -7.73
N ALA A 81 -7.42 -4.36 -8.28
CA ALA A 81 -6.53 -5.16 -9.10
C ALA A 81 -6.03 -6.44 -8.40
N HIS A 82 -5.96 -6.48 -7.05
CA HIS A 82 -5.52 -7.66 -6.30
C HIS A 82 -6.32 -8.92 -6.64
N ARG A 83 -7.60 -8.78 -7.03
CA ARG A 83 -8.48 -9.91 -7.40
C ARG A 83 -8.02 -10.65 -8.66
N ARG A 84 -7.19 -10.00 -9.48
CA ARG A 84 -6.62 -10.57 -10.71
C ARG A 84 -5.15 -10.97 -10.54
N GLY A 85 -4.56 -10.70 -9.37
CA GLY A 85 -3.16 -11.04 -9.09
C GLY A 85 -2.98 -12.55 -8.94
N ARG A 86 -1.81 -13.03 -9.33
CA ARG A 86 -1.35 -14.40 -9.11
C ARG A 86 0.15 -14.35 -8.83
N LEU A 87 0.51 -14.48 -7.57
CA LEU A 87 1.91 -14.50 -7.16
C LEU A 87 2.58 -15.80 -7.61
N ASP A 88 3.45 -15.68 -8.60
CA ASP A 88 4.41 -16.70 -8.98
C ASP A 88 5.75 -16.39 -8.30
N PHE A 89 6.03 -17.10 -7.20
CA PHE A 89 7.24 -16.93 -6.41
C PHE A 89 8.53 -17.15 -7.21
N THR A 90 8.47 -17.93 -8.30
CA THR A 90 9.64 -18.20 -9.14
C THR A 90 10.01 -17.02 -10.05
N ARG A 91 9.11 -16.04 -10.20
CA ARG A 91 9.26 -14.90 -11.13
C ARG A 91 9.11 -13.54 -10.47
N LEU A 92 9.08 -13.48 -9.14
CA LEU A 92 8.80 -12.23 -8.42
C LEU A 92 9.77 -11.11 -8.79
N ASP A 93 11.06 -11.42 -8.92
CA ASP A 93 12.10 -10.43 -9.21
C ASP A 93 12.44 -10.33 -10.70
N CYS A 94 11.70 -10.99 -11.59
CA CYS A 94 11.95 -10.88 -13.02
C CYS A 94 11.60 -9.47 -13.53
N PRO A 95 12.41 -8.91 -14.44
CA PRO A 95 12.12 -7.62 -15.04
C PRO A 95 10.83 -7.69 -15.85
N VAL A 96 10.05 -6.62 -15.78
CA VAL A 96 8.72 -6.52 -16.39
C VAL A 96 8.81 -5.69 -17.66
N VAL A 97 8.43 -6.25 -18.80
CA VAL A 97 8.49 -5.56 -20.09
C VAL A 97 7.15 -5.63 -20.82
N GLY A 98 6.62 -4.46 -21.16
CA GLY A 98 5.40 -4.33 -21.95
C GLY A 98 4.12 -4.29 -21.11
N TRP A 99 3.10 -3.64 -21.67
CA TRP A 99 1.89 -3.25 -20.95
C TRP A 99 1.15 -4.41 -20.27
N GLN A 100 1.07 -5.59 -20.91
CA GLN A 100 0.39 -6.74 -20.33
C GLN A 100 1.11 -7.28 -19.09
N GLN A 101 2.44 -7.28 -19.11
CA GLN A 101 3.23 -7.72 -17.97
C GLN A 101 3.18 -6.68 -16.85
N GLU A 102 3.18 -5.39 -17.17
CA GLU A 102 3.01 -4.31 -16.18
C GLU A 102 1.66 -4.39 -15.46
N LEU A 103 0.56 -4.61 -16.19
CA LEU A 103 -0.76 -4.80 -15.58
C LEU A 103 -0.80 -6.02 -14.65
N ARG A 104 -0.16 -7.12 -15.06
CA ARG A 104 -0.02 -8.32 -14.22
C ARG A 104 0.82 -8.03 -12.97
N ALA A 105 2.02 -7.48 -13.13
CA ALA A 105 2.91 -7.12 -12.03
C ALA A 105 2.26 -6.12 -11.06
N TYR A 106 1.46 -5.19 -11.56
CA TYR A 106 0.68 -4.29 -10.72
C TYR A 106 -0.36 -5.06 -9.91
N ALA A 107 -1.16 -5.92 -10.54
CA ALA A 107 -2.16 -6.76 -9.87
C ALA A 107 -1.52 -7.67 -8.81
N ASP A 108 -0.38 -8.29 -9.15
CA ASP A 108 0.42 -9.13 -8.27
C ASP A 108 0.94 -8.34 -7.06
N SER A 109 1.46 -7.14 -7.28
CA SER A 109 1.92 -6.28 -6.18
C SER A 109 0.78 -5.88 -5.23
N LYS A 110 -0.43 -5.67 -5.77
CA LYS A 110 -1.61 -5.34 -4.96
C LYS A 110 -2.18 -6.55 -4.23
N LEU A 111 -2.04 -7.75 -4.78
CA LEU A 111 -2.30 -9.00 -4.06
C LEU A 111 -1.30 -9.21 -2.93
N ALA A 112 0.00 -9.02 -3.19
CA ALA A 112 1.04 -9.12 -2.17
C ALA A 112 0.76 -8.18 -0.98
N ASN A 113 0.28 -6.96 -1.23
CA ASN A 113 -0.13 -6.03 -0.18
C ASN A 113 -1.28 -6.54 0.70
N VAL A 114 -2.29 -7.20 0.12
CA VAL A 114 -3.41 -7.77 0.89
C VAL A 114 -2.94 -8.96 1.73
N LEU A 115 -2.15 -9.85 1.13
CA LEU A 115 -1.61 -11.03 1.81
C LEU A 115 -0.67 -10.61 2.95
N PHE A 116 0.18 -9.62 2.72
CA PHE A 116 1.07 -9.08 3.74
C PHE A 116 0.31 -8.42 4.88
N ALA A 117 -0.72 -7.62 4.61
CA ALA A 117 -1.52 -7.03 5.66
C ALA A 117 -2.19 -8.11 6.53
N ARG A 118 -2.73 -9.16 5.91
CA ARG A 118 -3.33 -10.30 6.62
C ARG A 118 -2.32 -11.02 7.49
N GLU A 119 -1.17 -11.39 6.92
CA GLU A 119 -0.12 -12.11 7.62
C GLU A 119 0.47 -11.28 8.76
N LEU A 120 0.75 -10.00 8.51
CA LEU A 120 1.27 -9.09 9.52
C LEU A 120 0.26 -8.87 10.67
N ALA A 121 -1.04 -8.81 10.36
CA ALA A 121 -2.07 -8.75 11.40
C ALA A 121 -2.02 -9.97 12.32
N THR A 122 -1.94 -11.19 11.75
CA THR A 122 -1.79 -12.43 12.52
C THR A 122 -0.52 -12.41 13.39
N GLN A 123 0.61 -11.98 12.84
CA GLN A 123 1.88 -11.92 13.57
C GLN A 123 1.91 -10.87 14.69
N LEU A 124 1.02 -9.88 14.64
CA LEU A 124 0.96 -8.78 15.60
C LEU A 124 -0.15 -8.95 16.65
N GLU A 125 -0.89 -10.05 16.63
CA GLU A 125 -1.86 -10.38 17.66
C GLU A 125 -1.22 -10.33 19.06
N GLY A 126 -1.91 -9.68 20.00
CA GLY A 126 -1.41 -9.48 21.37
C GLY A 126 -0.34 -8.41 21.55
N THR A 127 0.21 -7.81 20.48
CA THR A 127 1.24 -6.77 20.58
C THR A 127 0.70 -5.35 20.74
N GLY A 128 -0.61 -5.15 20.58
CA GLY A 128 -1.25 -3.82 20.55
C GLY A 128 -1.02 -3.04 19.24
N VAL A 129 -0.31 -3.62 18.28
CA VAL A 129 -0.17 -3.08 16.92
C VAL A 129 -1.20 -3.74 16.01
N THR A 130 -1.93 -2.95 15.22
CA THR A 130 -2.93 -3.46 14.28
C THR A 130 -2.51 -3.22 12.84
N CYS A 131 -2.88 -4.11 11.92
CA CYS A 131 -2.60 -3.94 10.50
C CYS A 131 -3.89 -4.06 9.66
N TYR A 132 -4.06 -3.15 8.69
CA TYR A 132 -5.21 -3.12 7.79
C TYR A 132 -4.76 -2.97 6.34
N ALA A 133 -5.41 -3.71 5.44
CA ALA A 133 -5.39 -3.41 4.01
C ALA A 133 -6.55 -2.47 3.68
N ALA A 134 -6.25 -1.30 3.12
CA ALA A 134 -7.24 -0.38 2.60
C ALA A 134 -7.24 -0.43 1.08
N HIS A 135 -8.41 -0.61 0.45
CA HIS A 135 -8.57 -0.32 -0.96
C HIS A 135 -9.40 0.96 -1.08
N PRO A 136 -8.97 1.98 -1.85
CA PRO A 136 -9.72 3.23 -1.92
C PRO A 136 -11.13 3.07 -2.53
N GLY A 137 -11.45 1.94 -3.17
CA GLY A 137 -12.65 1.80 -4.01
C GLY A 137 -12.32 2.25 -5.43
N PRO A 138 -13.29 2.40 -6.35
CA PRO A 138 -13.05 2.94 -7.69
C PRO A 138 -12.74 4.44 -7.63
N VAL A 139 -11.90 4.90 -6.70
CA VAL A 139 -11.51 6.31 -6.62
C VAL A 139 -10.79 6.66 -7.90
N ASN A 140 -11.11 7.87 -8.35
CA ASN A 140 -10.68 8.60 -9.54
C ASN A 140 -9.14 8.75 -9.59
N SER A 141 -8.45 7.63 -9.48
CA SER A 141 -7.02 7.53 -9.55
C SER A 141 -6.72 7.65 -11.03
N GLU A 142 -5.89 8.61 -11.36
CA GLU A 142 -5.47 8.98 -12.71
C GLU A 142 -5.04 7.77 -13.58
N LEU A 143 -4.81 6.62 -12.94
CA LEU A 143 -4.76 5.26 -13.49
C LEU A 143 -5.78 4.96 -14.60
N PHE A 144 -7.07 5.26 -14.39
CA PHE A 144 -8.09 4.98 -15.40
C PHE A 144 -8.12 6.05 -16.51
N LEU A 145 -7.84 7.30 -16.17
CA LEU A 145 -7.94 8.43 -17.11
C LEU A 145 -6.73 8.56 -18.03
N ARG A 146 -5.55 8.03 -17.63
CA ARG A 146 -4.31 8.13 -18.42
C ARG A 146 -4.35 7.31 -19.72
N HIS A 147 -5.18 6.26 -19.78
CA HIS A 147 -5.35 5.39 -20.94
C HIS A 147 -6.55 5.74 -21.84
N LEU A 148 -7.37 6.75 -21.45
CA LEU A 148 -8.49 7.20 -22.26
C LEU A 148 -8.07 8.29 -23.28
N PRO A 149 -8.60 8.26 -24.52
CA PRO A 149 -8.40 9.31 -25.52
C PRO A 149 -8.72 10.69 -24.93
N GLY A 150 -7.86 11.68 -25.19
CA GLY A 150 -7.93 13.01 -24.54
C GLY A 150 -9.28 13.72 -24.64
N TRP A 151 -10.05 13.43 -25.69
CA TRP A 151 -11.37 14.02 -25.95
C TRP A 151 -12.51 13.41 -25.11
N LEU A 152 -12.34 12.19 -24.57
CA LEU A 152 -13.33 11.55 -23.68
C LEU A 152 -13.18 11.99 -22.21
N ARG A 153 -12.02 12.55 -21.85
CA ARG A 153 -11.70 13.00 -20.49
C ARG A 153 -12.65 14.08 -19.94
N PRO A 154 -13.02 15.14 -20.68
CA PRO A 154 -13.96 16.14 -20.15
C PRO A 154 -15.41 15.62 -20.06
N ILE A 155 -15.79 14.65 -20.89
CA ILE A 155 -17.15 14.08 -20.94
C ILE A 155 -17.39 13.12 -19.77
N LEU A 156 -16.39 12.31 -19.42
CA LEU A 156 -16.50 11.30 -18.36
C LEU A 156 -16.15 11.82 -16.97
N ARG A 157 -15.56 13.02 -16.87
CA ARG A 157 -15.26 13.70 -15.59
C ARG A 157 -16.51 13.97 -14.73
N PRO A 158 -17.60 14.57 -15.24
CA PRO A 158 -18.82 14.77 -14.44
C PRO A 158 -19.53 13.44 -14.13
N LEU A 159 -19.45 12.45 -15.03
CA LEU A 159 -20.02 11.11 -14.81
C LEU A 159 -19.26 10.34 -13.71
N ALA A 160 -17.92 10.43 -13.71
CA ALA A 160 -17.08 9.91 -12.65
C ALA A 160 -17.31 10.67 -11.34
N TRP A 161 -17.53 11.99 -11.36
CA TRP A 161 -17.91 12.75 -10.16
C TRP A 161 -19.28 12.33 -9.60
N LEU A 162 -20.23 11.93 -10.44
CA LEU A 162 -21.56 11.47 -10.03
C LEU A 162 -21.53 10.05 -9.42
N VAL A 163 -20.68 9.16 -9.95
CA VAL A 163 -20.53 7.76 -9.48
C VAL A 163 -19.56 7.67 -8.30
N LEU A 164 -18.55 8.54 -8.25
CA LEU A 164 -17.54 8.59 -7.20
C LEU A 164 -17.95 9.67 -6.20
N ARG A 165 -18.80 9.27 -5.26
CA ARG A 165 -19.26 10.13 -4.15
C ARG A 165 -18.07 10.87 -3.51
N ALA A 166 -18.29 12.17 -3.29
CA ALA A 166 -17.36 13.09 -2.64
C ALA A 166 -16.89 12.57 -1.26
N PRO A 167 -15.64 12.84 -0.86
CA PRO A 167 -15.08 12.47 0.44
C PRO A 167 -15.57 13.40 1.56
N GLN A 168 -16.88 13.67 1.65
CA GLN A 168 -17.46 14.44 2.76
C GLN A 168 -18.08 13.58 3.86
N GLY A 169 -17.96 12.24 3.78
CA GLY A 169 -18.44 11.31 4.80
C GLY A 169 -17.36 10.46 5.48
N GLY A 170 -16.08 10.86 5.39
CA GLY A 170 -14.95 10.15 5.99
C GLY A 170 -14.82 10.32 7.51
N ALA A 171 -15.93 10.38 8.23
CA ALA A 171 -15.99 10.37 9.68
C ALA A 171 -17.33 9.78 10.10
N GLN A 172 -17.39 8.45 10.23
CA GLN A 172 -18.24 7.70 11.16
C GLN A 172 -18.20 6.21 10.78
N THR A 173 -17.28 5.48 11.38
CA THR A 173 -17.59 4.14 11.86
C THR A 173 -17.74 4.25 13.38
N PRO A 174 -18.88 3.82 13.96
CA PRO A 174 -19.18 4.05 15.36
C PRO A 174 -18.21 3.32 16.29
N PRO A 175 -17.97 3.83 17.51
CA PRO A 175 -17.18 3.14 18.51
C PRO A 175 -18.02 1.99 19.07
N VAL A 176 -17.53 0.75 18.96
CA VAL A 176 -17.97 -0.32 19.86
C VAL A 176 -16.81 -0.55 20.82
N LEU A 177 -16.95 0.06 22.00
CA LEU A 177 -16.11 -0.13 23.15
C LEU A 177 -17.04 -0.41 24.32
N ARG A 178 -17.08 -1.66 24.80
CA ARG A 178 -16.89 -1.95 26.23
C ARG A 178 -16.82 -3.44 26.54
N SER A 179 -15.84 -3.75 27.37
CA SER A 179 -15.72 -4.94 28.18
C SER A 179 -16.55 -4.84 29.48
N ALA A 180 -16.60 -5.99 30.17
CA ALA A 180 -16.75 -6.22 31.62
C ALA A 180 -18.17 -6.46 32.19
N GLY A 181 -18.42 -7.71 32.60
CA GLY A 181 -18.44 -8.14 34.01
C GLY A 181 -19.71 -7.88 34.85
N GLY A 182 -20.17 -8.94 35.53
CA GLY A 182 -20.86 -8.87 36.82
C GLY A 182 -22.36 -9.13 36.82
N HIS A 183 -22.76 -10.39 37.03
CA HIS A 183 -23.56 -10.86 38.18
C HIS A 183 -23.56 -12.40 38.19
#